data_AF-I3INR7-F1
#
_entry.id   AF-I3INR7-F1
#
_cell.length_a   1.000
_cell.length_b   1.000
_cell.length_c   1.000
_cell.angle_alpha   90.00
_cell.angle_beta   90.00
_cell.angle_gamma   90.00
#
_symmetry.space_group_name_H-M   'P 1'
#
loop_
_entity.id
_entity.type
_entity.pdbx_description
1 polymer ?
#
loop_
_entity_poly.entity_id
_entity_poly.type
_entity_poly.pdbx_seq_one_letter_code
_entity_poly.pdbx_strand_id
1 'polypeptide(L)'
;MERAREVTRRNGYYNLEYIWSADDMVILIHGHPKENWLLQKVQKRLKEELDTLQVQMNREKTKVVNLKEGGCFSFLGFDFRLTRNREGKTYVSKTPRKKKRQEIGKKVKAALKANWNKPLREVIQTVNAIIRGWVNYFRIGNSTSTFNKVRNYLEMKVRRFVMRRKKLKGFGWRKWSREEIYGKWGLFNDYQIRYVHPKANPGR
;
A
#
# COMPACT_ATOMS: atom_id res chain seq x y z
N MET A 1 19.40 7.26 -18.16
CA MET A 1 19.30 7.25 -16.68
C MET A 1 20.23 6.23 -16.02
N GLU A 2 20.46 5.05 -16.61
CA GLU A 2 21.43 4.07 -16.09
C GLU A 2 22.85 4.63 -15.95
N ARG A 3 23.37 5.29 -16.99
CA ARG A 3 24.66 6.02 -16.92
C ARG A 3 24.71 7.06 -15.81
N ALA A 4 23.58 7.72 -15.48
CA ALA A 4 23.54 8.71 -14.40
C ALA A 4 23.62 8.07 -13.01
N ARG A 5 23.09 6.84 -12.85
CA ARG A 5 23.20 6.05 -11.61
C ARG A 5 24.63 5.57 -11.37
N GLU A 6 25.34 5.16 -12.42
CA GLU A 6 26.74 4.73 -12.32
C GLU A 6 27.69 5.91 -12.02
N VAL A 7 27.49 7.04 -12.70
CA VAL A 7 28.35 8.23 -12.55
C VAL A 7 28.12 8.97 -11.22
N THR A 8 26.97 8.82 -10.59
CA THR A 8 26.67 9.43 -9.28
C THR A 8 27.02 8.53 -8.09
N ARG A 9 27.65 7.38 -8.33
CA ARG A 9 28.14 6.49 -7.27
C ARG A 9 29.34 7.14 -6.57
N ARG A 10 29.23 7.39 -5.26
CA ARG A 10 30.33 7.92 -4.43
C ARG A 10 30.40 7.16 -3.12
N ASN A 11 31.61 6.74 -2.73
CA ASN A 11 31.87 5.97 -1.50
C ASN A 11 30.97 4.72 -1.33
N GLY A 12 30.67 4.00 -2.40
CA GLY A 12 29.88 2.77 -2.35
C GLY A 12 28.35 2.94 -2.38
N TYR A 13 27.82 4.16 -2.23
CA TYR A 13 26.37 4.43 -2.25
C TYR A 13 25.90 5.05 -3.57
N TYR A 14 24.69 4.66 -4.02
CA TYR A 14 24.01 5.31 -5.14
C TYR A 14 23.39 6.62 -4.65
N ASN A 15 23.87 7.77 -5.15
CA ASN A 15 23.28 9.07 -4.84
C ASN A 15 21.97 9.32 -5.61
N LEU A 16 21.67 8.46 -6.59
CA LEU A 16 20.48 8.49 -7.43
C LEU A 16 20.00 7.06 -7.69
N GLU A 17 18.74 6.78 -7.36
CA GLU A 17 18.03 5.58 -7.79
C GLU A 17 16.72 5.97 -8.47
N TYR A 18 16.25 5.17 -9.42
CA TYR A 18 14.94 5.36 -10.01
C TYR A 18 14.22 4.02 -10.12
N ILE A 19 12.90 4.09 -9.99
CA ILE A 19 11.99 2.97 -10.13
C ILE A 19 10.86 3.45 -11.04
N TRP A 20 10.55 2.64 -12.04
CA TRP A 20 9.48 2.87 -13.00
C TRP A 20 8.47 1.73 -12.95
N SER A 21 7.20 2.06 -13.16
CA SER A 21 6.11 1.11 -13.31
C SER A 21 5.09 1.69 -14.28
N ALA A 22 5.08 1.18 -15.52
CA ALA A 22 4.28 1.75 -16.60
C ALA A 22 4.46 3.29 -16.64
N ASP A 23 3.39 4.04 -16.36
CA ASP A 23 3.38 5.51 -16.46
C ASP A 23 3.90 6.22 -15.19
N ASP A 24 4.06 5.51 -14.07
CA ASP A 24 4.50 6.09 -12.80
C ASP A 24 6.01 5.87 -12.59
N MET A 25 6.75 6.95 -12.37
CA MET A 25 8.19 6.91 -12.04
C MET A 25 8.47 7.61 -10.71
N VAL A 26 9.36 7.02 -9.91
CA VAL A 26 9.91 7.59 -8.68
C VAL A 26 11.42 7.67 -8.81
N ILE A 27 11.97 8.84 -8.50
CA ILE A 27 13.41 9.08 -8.47
C ILE A 27 13.79 9.45 -7.05
N LEU A 28 14.71 8.66 -6.48
CA LEU A 28 15.24 8.82 -5.14
C LEU A 28 16.60 9.48 -5.24
N ILE A 29 16.76 10.61 -4.55
CA ILE A 29 18.02 11.34 -4.46
C ILE A 29 18.47 11.31 -3.01
N HIS A 30 19.76 11.10 -2.80
CA HIS A 30 20.33 11.11 -1.46
C HIS A 30 20.12 12.49 -0.80
N GLY A 31 19.49 12.53 0.38
CA GLY A 31 19.10 13.78 1.04
C GLY A 31 20.23 14.51 1.77
N HIS A 32 21.46 14.46 1.28
CA HIS A 32 22.59 15.20 1.86
C HIS A 32 22.66 16.60 1.21
N PRO A 33 22.87 17.70 1.95
CA PRO A 33 22.85 19.06 1.38
C PRO A 33 23.83 19.25 0.20
N LYS A 34 24.98 18.57 0.24
CA LYS A 34 25.97 18.56 -0.86
C LYS A 34 25.43 17.97 -2.17
N GLU A 35 24.30 17.26 -2.15
CA GLU A 35 23.69 16.64 -3.32
C GLU A 35 22.49 17.44 -3.85
N ASN A 36 22.18 18.62 -3.30
CA ASN A 36 21.06 19.44 -3.76
C ASN A 36 21.16 19.84 -5.24
N TRP A 37 22.38 19.96 -5.77
CA TRP A 37 22.62 20.22 -7.20
C TRP A 37 22.13 19.05 -8.10
N LEU A 38 22.14 17.81 -7.60
CA LEU A 38 21.65 16.65 -8.35
C LEU A 38 20.15 16.77 -8.64
N LEU A 39 19.36 17.32 -7.72
CA LEU A 39 17.94 17.54 -7.93
C LEU A 39 17.69 18.41 -9.16
N GLN A 40 18.36 19.56 -9.25
CA GLN A 40 18.22 20.47 -10.39
C GLN A 40 18.69 19.81 -11.69
N LYS A 41 19.82 19.09 -11.65
CA LYS A 41 20.36 18.38 -12.83
C LYS A 41 19.43 17.27 -13.31
N VAL A 42 18.85 16.50 -12.39
CA VAL A 42 17.88 15.45 -12.70
C VAL A 42 16.61 16.04 -13.30
N GLN A 43 16.08 17.13 -12.73
CA GLN A 43 14.90 17.81 -13.28
C GLN A 43 15.15 18.35 -14.69
N LYS A 44 16.31 18.98 -14.91
CA LYS A 44 16.70 19.46 -16.24
C LYS A 44 16.78 18.30 -17.24
N ARG A 45 17.47 17.21 -16.87
CA ARG A 45 17.64 16.06 -17.77
C ARG A 45 16.32 15.36 -18.07
N LEU A 46 15.46 15.17 -17.08
CA LEU A 46 14.13 14.59 -17.29
C LEU A 46 13.30 15.42 -18.26
N LYS A 47 13.37 16.76 -18.14
CA LYS A 47 12.67 17.65 -19.05
C LYS A 47 13.19 17.48 -20.49
N GLU A 48 14.50 17.49 -20.69
CA GLU A 48 15.12 17.28 -22.02
C GLU A 48 14.70 15.95 -22.67
N GLU A 49 14.70 14.87 -21.91
CA GLU A 49 14.32 13.53 -22.40
C GLU A 49 12.82 13.45 -22.71
N LEU A 50 11.97 14.02 -21.86
CA LEU A 50 10.52 14.05 -22.08
C LEU A 50 10.12 14.93 -23.27
N ASP A 51 10.79 16.08 -23.43
CA ASP A 51 10.59 16.98 -24.57
C ASP A 51 11.00 16.27 -25.89
N THR A 52 12.07 15.48 -25.87
CA THR A 52 12.49 14.65 -27.02
C THR A 52 11.44 13.61 -27.40
N LEU A 53 10.78 13.02 -26.40
CA LEU A 53 9.70 12.05 -26.61
C LEU A 53 8.34 12.71 -26.88
N GLN A 54 8.28 14.04 -26.94
CA GLN A 54 7.03 14.83 -27.07
C GLN A 54 5.99 14.52 -25.97
N VAL A 55 6.45 14.06 -24.80
CA VAL A 55 5.59 13.74 -23.65
C VAL A 55 5.62 14.90 -22.67
N GLN A 56 4.47 15.51 -22.41
CA GLN A 56 4.38 16.56 -21.40
C GLN A 56 4.33 15.99 -19.98
N MET A 57 5.22 16.48 -19.12
CA MET A 57 5.19 16.18 -17.70
C MET A 57 3.94 16.77 -17.04
N ASN A 58 3.13 15.94 -16.40
CA ASN A 58 2.00 16.41 -15.60
C ASN A 58 2.52 17.12 -14.33
N ARG A 59 2.55 18.46 -14.37
CA ARG A 59 3.07 19.31 -13.28
C ARG A 59 2.25 19.22 -11.99
N GLU A 60 0.97 18.87 -12.07
CA GLU A 60 0.11 18.69 -10.88
C GLU A 60 0.45 17.40 -10.13
N LYS A 61 0.83 16.35 -10.87
CA LYS A 61 1.20 15.04 -10.31
C LYS A 61 2.67 14.97 -9.89
N THR A 62 3.54 15.71 -10.57
CA THR A 62 4.99 15.68 -10.30
C THR A 62 5.32 16.54 -9.08
N LYS A 63 5.86 15.92 -8.03
CA LYS A 63 6.19 16.60 -6.79
C LYS A 63 7.56 16.17 -6.29
N VAL A 64 8.36 17.15 -5.87
CA VAL A 64 9.57 16.88 -5.09
C VAL A 64 9.15 16.78 -3.62
N VAL A 65 9.55 15.69 -2.96
CA VAL A 65 9.16 15.43 -1.57
C VAL A 65 10.41 15.14 -0.75
N ASN A 66 10.66 15.97 0.27
CA ASN A 66 11.72 15.70 1.24
C ASN A 66 11.17 14.82 2.39
N LEU A 67 11.61 13.57 2.46
CA LEU A 67 11.19 12.66 3.52
C LEU A 67 11.75 13.04 4.91
N LYS A 68 12.91 13.72 4.98
CA LYS A 68 13.53 14.13 6.26
C LYS A 68 12.73 15.22 6.97
N GLU A 69 12.06 16.07 6.18
CA GLU A 69 11.16 17.13 6.67
C GLU A 69 9.73 16.61 6.96
N GLY A 70 9.55 15.28 7.02
CA GLY A 70 8.26 14.66 7.29
C GLY A 70 7.37 14.45 6.06
N GLY A 71 7.89 14.71 4.86
CA GLY A 71 7.22 14.48 3.60
C GLY A 71 6.81 13.02 3.39
N CYS A 72 5.85 12.82 2.49
CA CYS A 72 5.31 11.52 2.13
C CYS A 72 5.01 11.49 0.63
N PHE A 73 5.34 10.40 -0.05
CA PHE A 73 4.95 10.19 -1.44
C PHE A 73 4.19 8.87 -1.60
N SER A 74 3.37 8.78 -2.64
CA SER A 74 2.59 7.59 -2.93
C SER A 74 3.13 6.87 -4.16
N PHE A 75 3.31 5.56 -4.11
CA PHE A 75 3.72 4.75 -5.25
C PHE A 75 3.12 3.33 -5.14
N LEU A 76 2.62 2.77 -6.25
CA LEU A 76 2.03 1.42 -6.32
C LEU A 76 0.97 1.10 -5.24
N GLY A 77 0.20 2.11 -4.82
CA GLY A 77 -0.81 1.95 -3.78
C GLY A 77 -0.30 1.97 -2.34
N PHE A 78 0.99 2.25 -2.13
CA PHE A 78 1.60 2.52 -0.84
C PHE A 78 1.89 4.00 -0.66
N ASP A 79 1.88 4.44 0.61
CA ASP A 79 2.43 5.70 1.07
C ASP A 79 3.77 5.41 1.76
N PHE A 80 4.81 6.10 1.31
CA PHE A 80 6.18 6.01 1.79
C PHE A 80 6.53 7.25 2.61
N ARG A 81 7.03 7.05 3.82
CA ARG A 81 7.48 8.13 4.70
C ARG A 81 8.60 7.68 5.63
N LEU A 82 9.45 8.61 6.07
CA LEU A 82 10.37 8.31 7.17
C LEU A 82 9.60 8.31 8.49
N THR A 83 9.90 7.34 9.35
CA THR A 83 9.28 7.16 10.67
C THR A 83 10.32 6.61 11.63
N ARG A 84 10.12 6.83 12.94
CA ARG A 84 10.96 6.24 13.98
C ARG A 84 10.27 5.05 14.62
N ASN A 85 11.01 3.98 14.89
CA ASN A 85 10.50 2.86 15.67
C ASN A 85 10.49 3.24 17.18
N ARG A 86 10.05 2.32 18.04
CA ARG A 86 10.02 2.54 19.49
C ARG A 86 11.41 2.73 20.11
N GLU A 87 12.45 2.22 19.46
CA GLU A 87 13.85 2.32 19.86
C GLU A 87 14.52 3.61 19.30
N GLY A 88 13.77 4.49 18.63
CA GLY A 88 14.28 5.72 18.04
C GLY A 88 14.97 5.56 16.68
N LYS A 89 15.13 4.34 16.16
CA LYS A 89 15.72 4.06 14.84
C LYS A 89 14.80 4.53 13.74
N THR A 90 15.34 5.38 12.85
CA THR A 90 14.63 5.86 11.66
C THR A 90 14.58 4.77 10.58
N TYR A 91 13.41 4.58 9.97
CA TYR A 91 13.19 3.65 8.87
C TYR A 91 12.16 4.20 7.88
N VAL A 92 12.14 3.65 6.66
CA VAL A 92 11.10 3.97 5.66
C VAL A 92 9.87 3.11 5.94
N SER A 93 8.80 3.75 6.37
CA SER A 93 7.50 3.12 6.54
C SER A 93 6.77 3.06 5.21
N LYS A 94 6.27 1.87 4.85
CA LYS A 94 5.45 1.63 3.65
C LYS A 94 4.08 1.14 4.08
N THR A 95 3.05 1.96 3.86
CA THR A 95 1.68 1.68 4.34
C THR A 95 0.66 1.74 3.21
N PRO A 96 -0.40 0.91 3.21
CA PRO A 96 -1.40 0.98 2.15
C PRO A 96 -2.17 2.30 2.21
N ARG A 97 -2.35 2.92 1.04
CA ARG A 97 -3.04 4.21 0.89
C ARG A 97 -4.45 4.18 1.47
N LYS A 98 -4.90 5.31 2.02
CA LYS A 98 -6.30 5.47 2.50
C LYS A 98 -7.32 5.12 1.42
N LYS A 99 -7.09 5.55 0.17
CA LYS A 99 -7.95 5.25 -0.99
C LYS A 99 -8.08 3.74 -1.22
N LYS A 100 -6.98 2.99 -1.15
CA LYS A 100 -6.98 1.52 -1.31
C LYS A 100 -7.75 0.79 -0.21
N ARG A 101 -7.70 1.30 1.03
CA ARG A 101 -8.56 0.79 2.13
C ARG A 101 -10.05 1.02 1.88
N GLN A 102 -10.42 2.15 1.29
CA GLN A 102 -11.82 2.44 0.96
C GLN A 102 -12.30 1.60 -0.22
N GLU A 103 -11.47 1.41 -1.24
CA GLU A 103 -11.76 0.58 -2.41
C GLU A 103 -12.10 -0.87 -2.01
N ILE A 104 -11.29 -1.49 -1.13
CA ILE A 104 -11.59 -2.86 -0.66
C ILE A 104 -12.91 -2.95 0.10
N GLY A 105 -13.20 -1.96 0.96
CA GLY A 105 -14.48 -1.87 1.67
C GLY A 105 -15.68 -1.74 0.72
N LYS A 106 -15.55 -0.94 -0.35
CA LYS A 106 -16.56 -0.81 -1.40
C LYS A 106 -16.75 -2.11 -2.17
N LYS A 107 -15.66 -2.78 -2.57
CA LYS A 107 -15.69 -4.07 -3.27
C LYS A 107 -16.40 -5.15 -2.45
N VAL A 108 -16.08 -5.29 -1.16
CA VAL A 108 -16.75 -6.27 -0.29
C VAL A 108 -18.22 -5.92 -0.09
N LYS A 109 -18.56 -4.63 0.10
CA LYS A 109 -19.98 -4.22 0.20
C LYS A 109 -20.76 -4.57 -1.07
N ALA A 110 -20.18 -4.34 -2.24
CA ALA A 110 -20.78 -4.69 -3.52
C ALA A 110 -20.96 -6.21 -3.66
N ALA A 111 -19.93 -7.00 -3.34
CA ALA A 111 -20.00 -8.45 -3.37
C ALA A 111 -21.08 -9.02 -2.43
N LEU A 112 -21.19 -8.47 -1.21
CA LEU A 112 -22.27 -8.83 -0.28
C LEU A 112 -23.65 -8.51 -0.86
N LYS A 113 -23.84 -7.34 -1.47
CA LYS A 113 -25.11 -6.94 -2.09
C LYS A 113 -25.47 -7.84 -3.28
N ALA A 114 -24.51 -8.10 -4.17
CA ALA A 114 -24.73 -8.90 -5.38
C ALA A 114 -25.09 -10.35 -5.06
N ASN A 115 -24.59 -10.90 -3.94
CA ASN A 115 -24.86 -12.28 -3.55
C ASN A 115 -25.92 -12.37 -2.42
N TRP A 116 -26.87 -11.43 -2.37
CA TRP A 116 -27.88 -11.35 -1.31
C TRP A 116 -28.68 -12.65 -1.12
N ASN A 117 -29.13 -13.24 -2.22
CA ASN A 117 -29.97 -14.45 -2.23
C ASN A 117 -29.17 -15.76 -2.19
N LYS A 118 -27.83 -15.72 -2.31
CA LYS A 118 -27.02 -16.94 -2.35
C LYS A 118 -26.84 -17.58 -0.98
N PRO A 119 -26.51 -18.88 -0.90
CA PRO A 119 -26.09 -19.52 0.35
C PRO A 119 -24.93 -18.77 1.02
N LEU A 120 -24.95 -18.67 2.36
CA LEU A 120 -23.95 -17.89 3.10
C LEU A 120 -22.50 -18.34 2.79
N ARG A 121 -22.30 -19.65 2.64
CA ARG A 121 -20.99 -20.24 2.31
C ARG A 121 -20.40 -19.64 1.02
N GLU A 122 -21.18 -19.55 -0.05
CA GLU A 122 -20.74 -18.97 -1.32
C GLU A 122 -20.46 -17.47 -1.22
N VAL A 123 -21.30 -16.75 -0.46
CA VAL A 123 -21.09 -15.32 -0.19
C VAL A 123 -19.74 -15.12 0.50
N ILE A 124 -19.44 -15.91 1.54
CA ILE A 124 -18.18 -15.83 2.26
C ILE A 124 -17.00 -16.22 1.38
N GLN A 125 -17.12 -17.25 0.54
CA GLN A 125 -16.07 -17.61 -0.42
C GLN A 125 -15.73 -16.44 -1.36
N THR A 126 -16.75 -15.77 -1.90
CA THR A 126 -16.58 -14.60 -2.77
C THR A 126 -15.88 -13.45 -2.04
N VAL A 127 -16.33 -13.15 -0.82
CA VAL A 127 -15.71 -12.12 0.03
C VAL A 127 -14.27 -12.48 0.37
N ASN A 128 -14.00 -13.74 0.70
CA ASN A 128 -12.67 -14.21 1.03
C ASN A 128 -11.69 -14.11 -0.14
N ALA A 129 -12.11 -14.39 -1.37
CA ALA A 129 -11.24 -14.23 -2.54
C ALA A 129 -10.77 -12.76 -2.69
N ILE A 130 -11.70 -11.82 -2.53
CA ILE A 130 -11.43 -10.38 -2.57
C ILE A 130 -10.45 -9.97 -1.45
N ILE A 131 -10.70 -10.42 -0.22
CA ILE A 131 -9.86 -10.10 0.94
C ILE A 131 -8.47 -10.71 0.79
N ARG A 132 -8.37 -11.99 0.41
CA ARG A 132 -7.10 -12.71 0.22
C ARG A 132 -6.20 -11.99 -0.77
N GLY A 133 -6.72 -11.64 -1.94
CA GLY A 133 -5.95 -10.92 -2.97
C GLY A 133 -5.43 -9.58 -2.44
N TRP A 134 -6.28 -8.83 -1.74
CA TRP A 134 -5.89 -7.54 -1.17
C TRP A 134 -4.83 -7.68 -0.08
N VAL A 135 -5.00 -8.63 0.84
CA VAL A 135 -4.04 -8.85 1.92
C VAL A 135 -2.70 -9.31 1.36
N ASN A 136 -2.69 -10.26 0.41
CA ASN A 136 -1.46 -10.76 -0.20
C ASN A 136 -0.66 -9.65 -0.89
N TYR A 137 -1.32 -8.73 -1.59
CA TYR A 137 -0.66 -7.58 -2.22
C TYR A 137 -0.03 -6.63 -1.18
N PHE A 138 -0.77 -6.30 -0.12
CA PHE A 138 -0.35 -5.29 0.86
C PHE A 138 0.48 -5.85 2.03
N ARG A 139 0.78 -7.17 2.03
CA ARG A 139 1.41 -7.89 3.14
C ARG A 139 2.88 -7.55 3.39
N ILE A 140 3.53 -6.91 2.42
CA ILE A 140 4.99 -6.71 2.31
C ILE A 140 5.52 -5.61 3.26
N GLY A 141 4.66 -4.92 4.02
CA GLY A 141 5.03 -3.66 4.71
C GLY A 141 4.48 -3.46 6.12
N ASN A 142 4.56 -2.21 6.58
CA ASN A 142 4.10 -1.74 7.89
C ASN A 142 2.55 -1.65 7.95
N SER A 143 1.88 -2.68 7.42
CA SER A 143 0.45 -2.71 7.14
C SER A 143 -0.40 -3.17 8.32
N THR A 144 0.18 -3.64 9.42
CA THR A 144 -0.54 -4.25 10.55
C THR A 144 -1.69 -3.39 11.07
N SER A 145 -1.45 -2.10 11.34
CA SER A 145 -2.50 -1.19 11.80
C SER A 145 -3.61 -1.02 10.76
N THR A 146 -3.24 -0.92 9.48
CA THR A 146 -4.18 -0.84 8.36
C THR A 146 -5.00 -2.12 8.21
N PHE A 147 -4.36 -3.28 8.34
CA PHE A 147 -5.01 -4.58 8.28
C PHE A 147 -6.01 -4.78 9.40
N ASN A 148 -5.67 -4.38 10.63
CA ASN A 148 -6.61 -4.41 11.75
C ASN A 148 -7.85 -3.53 11.49
N LYS A 149 -7.66 -2.32 10.96
CA LYS A 149 -8.78 -1.43 10.59
C LYS A 149 -9.66 -2.05 9.51
N VAL A 150 -9.06 -2.63 8.47
CA VAL A 150 -9.78 -3.29 7.38
C VAL A 150 -10.52 -4.52 7.90
N ARG A 151 -9.86 -5.42 8.65
CA ARG A 151 -10.47 -6.60 9.26
C ARG A 151 -11.72 -6.24 10.07
N ASN A 152 -11.60 -5.30 11.02
CA ASN A 152 -12.71 -4.89 11.87
C ASN A 152 -13.89 -4.33 11.06
N TYR A 153 -13.58 -3.50 10.04
CA TYR A 153 -14.61 -2.94 9.16
C TYR A 153 -15.31 -4.01 8.33
N LEU A 154 -14.56 -4.93 7.73
CA LEU A 154 -15.11 -5.99 6.88
C LEU A 154 -15.91 -7.00 7.70
N GLU A 155 -15.41 -7.41 8.87
CA GLU A 155 -16.13 -8.26 9.83
C GLU A 155 -17.49 -7.63 10.18
N MET A 156 -17.51 -6.33 10.53
CA MET A 156 -18.75 -5.59 10.80
C MET A 156 -19.73 -5.64 9.61
N LYS A 157 -19.24 -5.54 8.37
CA LYS A 157 -20.11 -5.60 7.17
C LYS A 157 -20.69 -6.98 6.97
N VAL A 158 -19.91 -8.03 7.14
CA VAL A 158 -20.37 -9.42 7.04
C VAL A 158 -21.40 -9.74 8.13
N ARG A 159 -21.12 -9.39 9.39
CA ARG A 159 -22.09 -9.54 10.49
C ARG A 159 -23.40 -8.84 10.19
N ARG A 160 -23.34 -7.59 9.75
CA ARG A 160 -24.53 -6.79 9.41
C ARG A 160 -25.30 -7.39 8.24
N PHE A 161 -24.63 -7.97 7.25
CA PHE A 161 -25.27 -8.67 6.14
C PHE A 161 -26.10 -9.87 6.64
N VAL A 162 -25.51 -10.72 7.49
CA VAL A 162 -26.21 -11.88 8.06
C VAL A 162 -27.37 -11.45 8.97
N MET A 163 -27.16 -10.45 9.82
CA MET A 163 -28.23 -9.91 10.68
C MET A 163 -29.45 -9.47 9.87
N ARG A 164 -29.23 -8.74 8.77
CA ARG A 164 -30.32 -8.28 7.90
C ARG A 164 -31.02 -9.44 7.19
N ARG A 165 -30.28 -10.44 6.70
CA ARG A 165 -30.90 -11.64 6.09
C ARG A 165 -31.77 -12.41 7.07
N LYS A 166 -31.39 -12.45 8.35
CA LYS A 166 -32.17 -13.05 9.43
C LYS A 166 -33.24 -12.11 10.02
N LYS A 167 -33.48 -10.93 9.42
CA LYS A 167 -34.42 -9.90 9.91
C LYS A 167 -34.15 -9.44 11.36
N LEU A 168 -32.89 -9.49 11.79
CA LEU A 168 -32.46 -9.07 13.13
C LEU A 168 -31.94 -7.63 13.13
N LYS A 169 -32.13 -6.92 14.24
CA LYS A 169 -31.65 -5.54 14.42
C LYS A 169 -30.21 -5.50 14.97
N GLY A 170 -29.49 -4.42 14.65
CA GLY A 170 -28.13 -4.16 15.15
C GLY A 170 -27.00 -4.76 14.32
N PHE A 171 -25.78 -4.73 14.87
CA PHE A 171 -24.56 -5.18 14.18
C PHE A 171 -24.21 -6.65 14.40
N GLY A 172 -24.83 -7.32 15.37
CA GLY A 172 -24.56 -8.73 15.67
C GLY A 172 -23.24 -8.98 16.43
N TRP A 173 -22.64 -7.97 17.07
CA TRP A 173 -21.40 -8.14 17.85
C TRP A 173 -21.54 -9.14 19.00
N ARG A 174 -22.63 -9.05 19.77
CA ARG A 174 -22.93 -9.98 20.88
C ARG A 174 -23.47 -11.34 20.41
N LYS A 175 -23.99 -11.42 19.19
CA LYS A 175 -24.71 -12.59 18.70
C LYS A 175 -23.83 -13.59 17.96
N TRP A 176 -22.81 -13.10 17.27
CA TRP A 176 -21.89 -13.93 16.51
C TRP A 176 -20.51 -13.87 17.17
N SER A 177 -20.03 -14.97 17.75
CA SER A 177 -18.68 -15.00 18.30
C SER A 177 -17.63 -14.95 17.17
N ARG A 178 -16.36 -14.77 17.52
CA ARG A 178 -15.27 -14.92 16.55
C ARG A 178 -15.18 -16.34 16.01
N GLU A 179 -15.43 -17.33 16.86
CA GLU A 179 -15.47 -18.74 16.47
C GLU A 179 -16.56 -19.02 15.44
N GLU A 180 -17.74 -18.41 15.61
CA GLU A 180 -18.82 -18.54 14.62
C GLU A 180 -18.41 -17.96 13.25
N ILE A 181 -17.78 -16.78 13.24
CA ILE A 181 -17.45 -16.08 12.00
C ILE A 181 -16.24 -16.68 11.29
N TYR A 182 -15.17 -16.96 12.03
CA TYR A 182 -13.91 -17.41 11.45
C TYR A 182 -13.85 -18.94 11.38
N GLY A 183 -14.45 -19.65 12.33
CA GLY A 183 -14.55 -21.11 12.34
C GLY A 183 -15.69 -21.60 11.46
N LYS A 184 -16.94 -21.33 11.85
CA LYS A 184 -18.11 -21.92 11.15
C LYS A 184 -18.38 -21.29 9.79
N TRP A 185 -18.40 -19.96 9.69
CA TRP A 185 -18.62 -19.30 8.39
C TRP A 185 -17.38 -19.31 7.51
N GLY A 186 -16.19 -19.48 8.10
CA GLY A 186 -14.93 -19.53 7.40
C GLY A 186 -14.48 -18.20 6.82
N LEU A 187 -14.82 -17.06 7.45
CA LEU A 187 -14.35 -15.76 7.01
C LEU A 187 -12.81 -15.68 7.08
N PHE A 188 -12.19 -15.01 6.12
CA PHE A 188 -10.74 -14.88 6.07
C PHE A 188 -10.18 -14.11 7.29
N ASN A 189 -9.14 -14.65 7.93
CA ASN A 189 -8.51 -14.09 9.13
C ASN A 189 -6.97 -13.96 9.06
N ASP A 190 -6.32 -14.39 8.00
CA ASP A 190 -4.87 -14.32 7.88
C ASP A 190 -4.40 -12.92 7.42
N TYR A 191 -4.36 -11.99 8.35
CA TYR A 191 -3.88 -10.62 8.13
C TYR A 191 -2.42 -10.43 8.56
N GLN A 192 -1.63 -11.49 8.67
CA GLN A 192 -0.25 -11.38 9.14
C GLN A 192 0.64 -10.77 8.05
N ILE A 193 1.47 -9.79 8.43
CA ILE A 193 2.47 -9.23 7.54
C ILE A 193 3.57 -10.25 7.26
N ARG A 194 4.21 -10.14 6.10
CA ARG A 194 5.38 -10.93 5.73
C ARG A 194 6.51 -9.96 5.46
N TYR A 195 7.55 -10.03 6.27
CA TYR A 195 8.78 -9.32 6.01
C TYR A 195 9.47 -10.01 4.84
N VAL A 196 9.46 -9.35 3.68
CA VAL A 196 10.30 -9.78 2.56
C VAL A 196 11.70 -9.30 2.91
N HIS A 197 12.55 -10.21 3.35
CA HIS A 197 13.98 -9.95 3.40
C HIS A 197 14.49 -9.81 1.96
N PRO A 198 15.31 -8.80 1.65
CA PRO A 198 15.95 -8.72 0.34
C PRO A 198 16.69 -10.03 0.07
N LYS A 199 16.46 -10.65 -1.10
CA LYS A 199 17.18 -11.87 -1.50
C LYS A 199 18.70 -11.63 -1.65
N ALA A 200 19.13 -10.38 -1.75
CA ALA A 200 20.52 -9.97 -1.79
C ALA A 200 20.78 -8.90 -0.73
N ASN A 201 21.86 -9.05 0.03
CA ASN A 201 22.39 -7.95 0.82
C ASN A 201 22.74 -6.80 -0.14
N PRO A 202 22.29 -5.55 0.13
CA PRO A 202 22.89 -4.42 -0.54
C PRO A 202 24.38 -4.46 -0.18
N GLY A 203 25.22 -4.67 -1.20
CA GLY A 203 26.65 -4.92 -1.03
C GLY A 203 27.30 -3.91 -0.10
N ARG A 204 28.22 -4.41 0.74
CA ARG A 204 29.18 -3.59 1.49
C ARG A 204 30.04 -2.77 0.54
#